data_AF-A0A7J2SX87-F1
#
_entry.id   AF-A0A7J2SX87-F1
#
_cell.length_a   1.000
_cell.length_b   1.000
_cell.length_c   1.000
_cell.angle_alpha   90.00
_cell.angle_beta   90.00
_cell.angle_gamma   90.00
#
_symmetry.space_group_name_H-M   'P 1'
#
loop_
_entity.id
_entity.type
_entity.pdbx_description
1 polymer ?
#
loop_
_entity_poly.entity_id
_entity_poly.type
_entity_poly.pdbx_seq_one_letter_code
_entity_poly.pdbx_strand_id
1 'polypeptide(L)'
;MVLRFRWGQISLEVSEEGEGFRAPYATFVADEYYFLDVGPKDVVIDAGAYVGDFTVKAAARAKLVVAVEPNPRSVELLRRNVRGLGNVIIVEAALGEEPGIAGLEGSGILAHVEPGRGDHVKVVALDDLMEELGVEPTLLKMDIEGADP
;
A
#
# COMPACT_ATOMS: atom_id res chain seq x y z
N MET A 1 16.20 -1.73 11.60
CA MET A 1 17.16 -0.96 10.77
C MET A 1 16.55 -0.77 9.38
N VAL A 2 16.92 0.28 8.63
CA VAL A 2 16.45 0.48 7.24
C VAL A 2 17.50 -0.07 6.28
N LEU A 3 17.07 -0.96 5.39
CA LEU A 3 17.88 -1.50 4.30
C LEU A 3 17.46 -0.88 2.97
N ARG A 4 18.28 -1.10 1.94
CA ARG A 4 18.01 -0.63 0.59
C ARG A 4 18.01 -1.78 -0.41
N PHE A 5 16.86 -2.04 -1.02
CA PHE A 5 16.71 -2.93 -2.17
C PHE A 5 17.07 -2.19 -3.44
N ARG A 6 17.83 -2.85 -4.34
CA ARG A 6 18.19 -2.31 -5.65
C ARG A 6 17.98 -3.36 -6.73
N TRP A 7 17.24 -2.98 -7.77
CA TRP A 7 17.01 -3.82 -8.95
C TRP A 7 16.95 -2.95 -10.21
N GLY A 8 17.96 -3.05 -11.06
CA GLY A 8 18.11 -2.14 -12.21
C GLY A 8 18.19 -0.67 -11.75
N GLN A 9 17.22 0.14 -12.17
CA GLN A 9 17.09 1.55 -11.76
C GLN A 9 16.21 1.75 -10.51
N ILE A 10 15.57 0.70 -10.01
CA ILE A 10 14.70 0.76 -8.83
C ILE A 10 15.56 0.74 -7.57
N SER A 11 15.24 1.63 -6.63
CA SER A 11 15.83 1.67 -5.29
C SER A 11 14.74 1.90 -4.26
N LEU A 12 14.52 0.94 -3.37
CA LEU A 12 13.52 1.01 -2.30
C LEU A 12 14.19 0.91 -0.94
N GLU A 13 13.80 1.76 0.00
CA GLU A 13 14.06 1.60 1.42
C GLU A 13 13.05 0.60 2.01
N VAL A 14 13.56 -0.39 2.72
CA VAL A 14 12.76 -1.45 3.36
C VAL A 14 13.16 -1.63 4.81
N SER A 15 12.27 -2.18 5.63
CA SER A 15 12.59 -2.58 6.99
C SER A 15 13.39 -3.88 7.00
N GLU A 16 14.21 -4.12 8.04
CA GLU A 16 14.73 -5.47 8.34
C GLU A 16 13.68 -6.40 8.94
N GLU A 17 12.63 -5.83 9.51
CA GLU A 17 11.53 -6.55 10.15
C GLU A 17 10.34 -6.69 9.19
N GLY A 18 9.52 -7.73 9.40
CA GLY A 18 8.36 -8.01 8.56
C GLY A 18 8.75 -8.54 7.18
N GLU A 19 8.03 -8.10 6.15
CA GLU A 19 8.22 -8.49 4.75
C GLU A 19 9.59 -8.08 4.17
N GLY A 20 10.22 -7.02 4.68
CA GLY A 20 11.57 -6.59 4.32
C GLY A 20 11.92 -6.70 2.83
N PHE A 21 12.94 -7.50 2.48
CA PHE A 21 13.31 -7.75 1.08
C PHE A 21 12.36 -8.68 0.32
N ARG A 22 11.48 -9.42 1.01
CA ARG A 22 10.55 -10.36 0.40
C ARG A 22 9.57 -9.64 -0.53
N ALA A 23 8.97 -8.53 -0.07
CA ALA A 23 8.03 -7.74 -0.87
C ALA A 23 8.64 -7.25 -2.20
N PRO A 24 9.75 -6.47 -2.22
CA PRO A 24 10.33 -6.04 -3.49
C PRO A 24 10.93 -7.20 -4.30
N TYR A 25 11.36 -8.30 -3.67
CA TYR A 25 11.77 -9.50 -4.39
C TYR A 25 10.57 -10.12 -5.13
N ALA A 26 9.44 -10.31 -4.45
CA ALA A 26 8.20 -10.82 -5.03
C ALA A 26 7.75 -9.94 -6.22
N THR A 27 7.78 -8.62 -6.06
CA THR A 27 7.31 -7.68 -7.07
C THR A 27 8.23 -7.54 -8.28
N PHE A 28 9.56 -7.49 -8.09
CA PHE A 28 10.51 -7.16 -9.16
C PHE A 28 11.34 -8.33 -9.68
N VAL A 29 11.54 -9.37 -8.86
CA VAL A 29 12.41 -10.53 -9.21
C VAL A 29 11.57 -11.77 -9.53
N ALA A 30 10.66 -12.15 -8.62
CA ALA A 30 9.71 -13.23 -8.88
C ALA A 30 8.60 -12.80 -9.84
N ASP A 31 8.37 -11.48 -9.95
CA ASP A 31 7.39 -10.85 -10.82
C ASP A 31 5.96 -11.38 -10.56
N GLU A 32 5.58 -11.53 -9.30
CA GLU A 32 4.28 -12.13 -8.90
C GLU A 32 3.07 -11.40 -9.52
N TYR A 33 3.24 -10.12 -9.87
CA TYR A 33 2.22 -9.27 -10.48
C TYR A 33 2.35 -9.12 -12.00
N TYR A 34 3.06 -10.02 -12.71
CA TYR A 34 3.30 -9.92 -14.15
C TYR A 34 2.03 -9.80 -15.02
N PHE A 35 0.90 -10.32 -14.54
CA PHE A 35 -0.38 -10.32 -15.24
C PHE A 35 -1.15 -9.00 -15.09
N LEU A 36 -0.71 -8.11 -14.19
CA LEU A 36 -1.26 -6.77 -14.04
C LEU A 36 -0.60 -5.85 -15.07
N ASP A 37 -1.15 -5.77 -16.28
CA ASP A 37 -0.62 -4.92 -17.36
C ASP A 37 -1.05 -3.45 -17.19
N VAL A 38 -0.36 -2.76 -16.28
CA VAL A 38 -0.56 -1.33 -16.03
C VAL A 38 -0.12 -0.50 -17.23
N GLY A 39 -1.01 0.33 -17.77
CA GLY A 39 -0.80 1.23 -18.90
C GLY A 39 -0.90 2.72 -18.55
N PRO A 40 -0.52 3.61 -19.50
CA PRO A 40 -0.45 5.06 -19.31
C PRO A 40 -1.78 5.77 -19.09
N LYS A 41 -2.91 5.06 -19.20
CA LYS A 41 -4.25 5.61 -18.93
C LYS A 41 -4.82 5.12 -17.62
N ASP A 42 -4.14 4.18 -16.96
CA ASP A 42 -4.71 3.48 -15.81
C ASP A 42 -4.68 4.31 -14.54
N VAL A 43 -5.78 4.18 -13.80
CA VAL A 43 -5.90 4.62 -12.42
C VAL A 43 -5.85 3.36 -11.57
N VAL A 44 -4.80 3.22 -10.79
CA VAL A 44 -4.52 2.03 -10.00
C VAL A 44 -4.83 2.30 -8.54
N ILE A 45 -5.56 1.41 -7.88
CA ILE A 45 -5.57 1.32 -6.42
C ILE A 45 -4.64 0.17 -6.01
N ASP A 46 -3.67 0.48 -5.16
CA ASP A 46 -2.76 -0.47 -4.51
C ASP A 46 -3.16 -0.57 -3.03
N ALA A 47 -4.03 -1.53 -2.71
CA ALA A 47 -4.52 -1.75 -1.35
C ALA A 47 -3.62 -2.75 -0.61
N GLY A 48 -3.06 -2.30 0.52
CA GLY A 48 -1.95 -2.98 1.19
C GLY A 48 -0.61 -2.58 0.57
N ALA A 49 -0.42 -1.28 0.34
CA ALA A 49 0.74 -0.78 -0.40
C ALA A 49 2.09 -1.03 0.32
N TYR A 50 2.08 -1.34 1.62
CA TYR A 50 3.25 -1.62 2.44
C TYR A 50 4.35 -0.56 2.27
N VAL A 51 5.53 -0.93 1.77
CA VAL A 51 6.66 -0.01 1.52
C VAL A 51 6.61 0.61 0.12
N GLY A 52 5.60 0.30 -0.69
CA GLY A 52 5.35 0.86 -2.01
C GLY A 52 6.08 0.17 -3.14
N ASP A 53 6.47 -1.10 -3.00
CA ASP A 53 7.14 -1.84 -4.06
C ASP A 53 6.25 -1.99 -5.31
N PHE A 54 4.99 -2.41 -5.16
CA PHE A 54 4.04 -2.43 -6.28
C PHE A 54 3.66 -1.01 -6.70
N THR A 55 3.40 -0.10 -5.76
CA THR A 55 3.11 1.32 -6.04
C THR A 55 4.16 1.94 -6.99
N VAL A 56 5.46 1.76 -6.70
CA VAL A 56 6.55 2.29 -7.54
C VAL A 56 6.58 1.62 -8.91
N LYS A 57 6.34 0.30 -8.97
CA LYS A 57 6.25 -0.44 -10.25
C LYS A 57 5.09 0.08 -11.10
N ALA A 58 3.91 0.26 -10.51
CA ALA A 58 2.71 0.75 -11.20
C ALA A 58 2.87 2.21 -11.63
N ALA A 59 3.40 3.09 -10.77
CA ALA A 59 3.55 4.51 -11.04
C ALA A 59 4.52 4.80 -12.22
N ALA A 60 5.42 3.89 -12.54
CA ALA A 60 6.28 4.00 -13.72
C ALA A 60 5.50 3.96 -15.05
N ARG A 61 4.28 3.40 -15.05
CA ARG A 61 3.44 3.26 -16.24
C ARG A 61 2.06 3.90 -16.11
N ALA A 62 1.48 3.99 -14.92
CA ALA A 62 0.10 4.44 -14.69
C ALA A 62 -0.09 5.95 -14.87
N LYS A 63 -1.35 6.36 -15.14
CA LYS A 63 -1.77 7.76 -15.04
C LYS A 63 -1.76 8.22 -13.57
N LEU A 64 -2.26 7.38 -12.67
CA LEU A 64 -2.37 7.66 -11.23
C LEU A 64 -2.30 6.34 -10.44
N VAL A 65 -1.64 6.37 -9.28
CA VAL A 65 -1.69 5.29 -8.29
C VAL A 65 -2.19 5.84 -6.95
N VAL A 66 -3.21 5.23 -6.38
CA VAL A 66 -3.69 5.47 -5.02
C VAL A 66 -3.18 4.32 -4.15
N ALA A 67 -2.18 4.59 -3.33
CA ALA A 67 -1.56 3.64 -2.43
C ALA A 67 -2.23 3.72 -1.05
N VAL A 68 -2.90 2.64 -0.64
CA VAL A 68 -3.64 2.56 0.62
C VAL A 68 -2.86 1.67 1.59
N GLU A 69 -2.42 2.23 2.70
CA GLU A 69 -1.63 1.52 3.72
C GLU A 69 -1.97 2.04 5.12
N PRO A 70 -2.45 1.17 6.03
CA PRO A 70 -2.79 1.58 7.39
C PRO A 70 -1.58 1.75 8.31
N ASN A 71 -0.51 0.97 8.14
CA ASN A 71 0.57 0.91 9.12
C ASN A 71 1.47 2.15 9.02
N PRO A 72 1.56 3.01 10.06
CA PRO A 72 2.34 4.24 9.99
C PRO A 72 3.83 4.04 9.69
N ARG A 73 4.42 2.90 10.11
CA ARG A 73 5.82 2.57 9.83
C ARG A 73 6.03 2.21 8.35
N SER A 74 5.09 1.46 7.78
CA SER A 74 5.08 1.13 6.34
C SER A 74 4.86 2.38 5.51
N VAL A 75 3.88 3.22 5.90
CA VAL A 75 3.61 4.53 5.28
C VAL A 75 4.86 5.41 5.26
N GLU A 76 5.65 5.44 6.32
CA GLU A 76 6.88 6.24 6.34
C GLU A 76 7.87 5.79 5.26
N LEU A 77 8.04 4.48 5.07
CA LEU A 77 8.89 3.93 4.01
C LEU A 77 8.29 4.16 2.62
N LEU A 78 6.98 3.93 2.46
CA LEU A 78 6.23 4.25 1.24
C LEU A 78 6.46 5.71 0.80
N ARG A 79 6.29 6.67 1.71
CA ARG A 79 6.53 8.11 1.48
C ARG A 79 7.95 8.40 1.01
N ARG A 80 8.95 7.67 1.50
CA ARG A 80 10.34 7.81 1.05
C ARG A 80 10.56 7.22 -0.32
N ASN A 81 9.95 6.07 -0.60
CA ASN A 81 10.11 5.32 -1.86
C ASN A 81 9.40 5.96 -3.04
N VAL A 82 8.24 6.57 -2.84
CA VAL A 82 7.50 7.26 -3.90
C VAL A 82 7.90 8.73 -4.05
N ARG A 83 8.90 9.19 -3.28
CA ARG A 83 9.33 10.59 -3.31
C ARG A 83 9.81 10.97 -4.72
N GLY A 84 9.21 12.01 -5.27
CA GLY A 84 9.51 12.50 -6.62
C GLY A 84 8.62 11.88 -7.71
N LEU A 85 7.77 10.91 -7.38
CA LEU A 85 6.72 10.44 -8.28
C LEU A 85 5.54 11.43 -8.21
N GLY A 86 5.20 12.04 -9.34
CA GLY A 86 4.15 13.06 -9.43
C GLY A 86 2.72 12.51 -9.55
N ASN A 87 2.58 11.18 -9.61
CA ASN A 87 1.33 10.47 -9.91
C ASN A 87 0.96 9.45 -8.82
N VAL A 88 1.33 9.71 -7.56
CA VAL A 88 1.00 8.84 -6.42
C VAL A 88 0.26 9.63 -5.34
N ILE A 89 -0.87 9.10 -4.88
CA ILE A 89 -1.62 9.56 -3.70
C ILE A 89 -1.47 8.50 -2.62
N ILE A 90 -1.10 8.90 -1.40
CA ILE A 90 -1.00 8.00 -0.24
C ILE A 90 -2.19 8.21 0.67
N VAL A 91 -2.88 7.12 1.00
CA VAL A 91 -4.02 7.08 1.90
C VAL A 91 -3.63 6.27 3.14
N GLU A 92 -3.52 6.94 4.28
CA GLU A 92 -3.19 6.32 5.58
C GLU A 92 -4.44 5.74 6.24
N ALA A 93 -4.94 4.63 5.70
CA ALA A 93 -6.13 3.95 6.19
C ALA A 93 -6.10 2.47 5.86
N ALA A 94 -6.85 1.68 6.63
CA ALA A 94 -7.26 0.33 6.25
C ALA A 94 -8.51 0.42 5.37
N LEU A 95 -8.66 -0.53 4.44
CA LEU A 95 -9.94 -0.74 3.76
C LEU A 95 -10.80 -1.68 4.61
N GLY A 96 -12.10 -1.38 4.71
CA GLY A 96 -13.09 -2.22 5.37
C GLY A 96 -14.49 -2.02 4.80
N GLU A 97 -15.46 -2.80 5.26
CA GLU A 97 -16.85 -2.71 4.79
C GLU A 97 -17.51 -1.38 5.20
N GLU A 98 -17.19 -0.87 6.39
CA GLU A 98 -17.75 0.36 6.93
C GLU A 98 -16.65 1.29 7.48
N PRO A 99 -16.83 2.63 7.39
CA PRO A 99 -15.91 3.57 8.01
C PRO A 99 -15.81 3.39 9.53
N GLY A 100 -14.59 3.51 10.06
CA GLY A 100 -14.38 3.28 11.48
C GLY A 100 -12.95 3.46 11.94
N ILE A 101 -12.65 2.85 13.09
CA ILE A 101 -11.31 2.79 13.66
C ILE A 101 -11.04 1.31 13.97
N ALA A 102 -9.91 0.80 13.48
CA ALA A 102 -9.43 -0.53 13.82
C ALA A 102 -8.13 -0.40 14.59
N GLY A 103 -7.81 -1.41 15.39
CA GLY A 103 -6.50 -1.48 16.02
C GLY A 103 -5.50 -2.18 15.13
N LEU A 104 -4.24 -1.81 15.29
CA LEU A 104 -3.10 -2.32 14.55
C LEU A 104 -2.21 -3.10 15.53
N GLU A 105 -1.99 -4.38 15.23
CA GLU A 105 -1.03 -5.22 15.95
C GLU A 105 0.01 -5.77 14.97
N GLY A 106 1.26 -5.30 15.10
CA GLY A 106 2.33 -5.63 14.16
C GLY A 106 2.03 -5.09 12.75
N SER A 107 1.83 -5.99 11.79
CA SER A 107 1.46 -5.66 10.40
C SER A 107 -0.02 -5.94 10.08
N GLY A 108 -0.80 -6.47 11.02
CA GLY A 108 -2.20 -6.87 10.81
C GLY A 108 -3.21 -5.92 11.43
N ILE A 109 -4.41 -5.89 10.85
CA ILE A 109 -5.58 -5.17 11.36
C ILE A 109 -6.40 -6.09 12.28
N LEU A 110 -6.87 -5.55 13.40
CA LEU A 110 -7.76 -6.22 14.36
C LEU A 110 -9.09 -5.46 14.48
N ALA A 111 -10.20 -6.18 14.31
CA ALA A 111 -11.56 -5.63 14.46
C ALA A 111 -11.89 -5.17 15.89
N HIS A 112 -11.18 -5.69 16.90
CA HIS A 112 -11.42 -5.38 18.31
C HIS A 112 -10.12 -5.12 19.04
N VAL A 113 -9.84 -3.86 19.36
CA VAL A 113 -8.76 -3.48 20.26
C VAL A 113 -9.33 -2.70 21.43
N GLU A 114 -8.91 -3.08 22.64
CA GLU A 114 -9.32 -2.39 23.86
C GLU A 114 -8.83 -0.94 23.80
N PRO A 115 -9.69 0.05 24.13
CA PRO A 115 -9.28 1.45 24.19
C PRO A 115 -8.05 1.64 25.10
N GLY A 116 -6.95 2.15 24.54
CA GLY A 116 -5.70 2.41 25.27
C GLY A 116 -4.60 1.35 25.13
N ARG A 117 -4.79 0.31 24.30
CA ARG A 117 -3.76 -0.66 23.90
C ARG A 117 -3.59 -0.64 22.38
N GLY A 118 -2.36 -0.73 21.87
CA GLY A 118 -2.07 -0.79 20.43
C GLY A 118 -2.22 0.54 19.67
N ASP A 119 -1.63 0.60 18.47
CA ASP A 119 -1.83 1.73 17.55
C ASP A 119 -3.23 1.61 16.91
N HIS A 120 -3.87 2.74 16.60
CA HIS A 120 -5.20 2.77 15.99
C HIS A 120 -5.10 3.41 14.60
N VAL A 121 -5.85 2.88 13.64
CA VAL A 121 -5.84 3.34 12.25
C VAL A 121 -7.26 3.64 11.77
N LYS A 122 -7.38 4.61 10.87
CA LYS A 122 -8.65 4.92 10.20
C LYS A 122 -9.03 3.74 9.29
N VAL A 123 -10.30 3.36 9.29
CA VAL A 123 -10.89 2.44 8.31
C VAL A 123 -11.77 3.26 7.37
N VAL A 124 -11.65 3.00 6.06
CA VAL A 124 -12.48 3.62 5.01
C VAL A 124 -13.08 2.54 4.12
N ALA A 125 -14.30 2.76 3.64
CA ALA A 125 -14.86 1.95 2.58
C ALA A 125 -14.21 2.31 1.24
N LEU A 126 -14.07 1.33 0.35
CA LEU A 126 -13.47 1.55 -0.97
C LEU A 126 -14.30 2.55 -1.81
N ASP A 127 -15.63 2.43 -1.77
CA ASP A 127 -16.53 3.32 -2.50
C ASP A 127 -16.41 4.77 -2.02
N ASP A 128 -16.39 4.98 -0.69
CA ASP A 128 -16.20 6.30 -0.09
C ASP A 128 -14.84 6.91 -0.49
N LEU A 129 -13.79 6.09 -0.51
CA LEU A 129 -12.46 6.53 -0.93
C LEU A 129 -12.44 6.95 -2.42
N MET A 130 -13.10 6.17 -3.27
CA MET A 130 -13.21 6.47 -4.71
C MET A 130 -13.99 7.77 -4.94
N GLU A 131 -15.09 7.97 -4.22
CA GLU A 131 -15.89 9.20 -4.25
C GLU A 131 -15.09 10.41 -3.73
N GLU A 132 -14.43 10.29 -2.57
CA GLU A 132 -13.64 11.36 -1.94
C GLU A 132 -12.51 11.86 -2.86
N LEU A 133 -11.81 10.93 -3.53
CA LEU A 133 -10.72 11.26 -4.43
C LEU A 133 -11.19 11.60 -5.85
N GLY A 134 -12.46 11.38 -6.19
CA GLY A 134 -12.99 11.53 -7.53
C GLY A 134 -12.30 10.63 -8.56
N VAL A 135 -12.01 9.39 -8.19
CA VAL A 135 -11.28 8.41 -9.02
C VAL A 135 -12.15 7.22 -9.38
N GLU A 136 -12.00 6.74 -10.61
CA GLU A 136 -12.56 5.48 -11.08
C GLU A 136 -11.38 4.56 -11.45
N PRO A 137 -11.04 3.56 -10.60
CA PRO A 137 -9.90 2.71 -10.85
C PRO A 137 -10.15 1.80 -12.05
N THR A 138 -9.15 1.69 -12.93
CA THR A 138 -9.14 0.70 -14.01
C THR A 138 -8.44 -0.59 -13.57
N LEU A 139 -7.71 -0.54 -12.45
CA LEU A 139 -7.05 -1.68 -11.83
C LEU A 139 -7.06 -1.56 -10.30
N LEU A 140 -7.40 -2.64 -9.62
CA LEU A 140 -7.31 -2.77 -8.18
C LEU A 140 -6.41 -3.96 -7.84
N LYS A 141 -5.26 -3.69 -7.23
CA LYS A 141 -4.51 -4.71 -6.49
C LYS A 141 -5.00 -4.66 -5.05
N MET A 142 -5.39 -5.81 -4.50
CA MET A 142 -5.78 -5.95 -3.10
C MET A 142 -4.99 -7.09 -2.47
N ASP A 143 -4.09 -6.72 -1.57
CA ASP A 143 -3.19 -7.62 -0.85
C ASP A 143 -3.09 -7.10 0.58
N ILE A 144 -4.21 -7.26 1.30
CA ILE A 144 -4.44 -6.70 2.62
C ILE A 144 -4.44 -7.80 3.67
N GLU A 145 -3.83 -7.52 4.82
CA GLU A 145 -3.76 -8.44 5.95
C GLU A 145 -4.84 -8.11 6.99
N GLY A 146 -5.54 -9.11 7.52
CA GLY A 146 -6.50 -8.95 8.63
C GLY A 146 -7.91 -8.50 8.25
N ALA A 147 -8.31 -8.65 6.98
CA ALA A 147 -9.68 -8.36 6.50
C ALA A 147 -10.62 -9.58 6.46
N ASP A 148 -10.21 -10.73 7.03
CA ASP A 148 -11.09 -11.89 7.17
C ASP A 148 -12.08 -11.71 8.34
N PRO A 149 -13.35 -12.12 8.18
CA PRO A 149 -14.40 -12.01 9.21
C PRO A 149 -14.19 -12.89 10.44
#